data_AF-A0A974DF29-F1
#
_entry.id   AF-A0A974DF29-F1
#
_cell.length_a   1.000
_cell.length_b   1.000
_cell.length_c   1.000
_cell.angle_alpha   90.00
_cell.angle_beta   90.00
_cell.angle_gamma   90.00
#
_symmetry.space_group_name_H-M   'P 1'
#
loop_
_entity.id
_entity.type
_entity.pdbx_description
1 polymer ?
#
loop_
_entity_poly.entity_id
_entity_poly.type
_entity_poly.pdbx_seq_one_letter_code
_entity_poly.pdbx_strand_id
1 'polypeptide(L)' 'MKSHMFNIKHGSTDAQVAAHFCSNTHSIKDLRVTVLKGNFKTQQEGKEWEFKLMRKFNTLECDLNRNRSLMSRYDLNYGV' A
#
# COMPACT_ATOMS: atom_id res chain seq x y z
N MET A 1 -3.31 -0.40 9.28
CA MET A 1 -2.26 -1.44 9.18
C MET A 1 -2.77 -2.86 9.43
N LYS A 2 -3.35 -3.21 10.60
CA LYS A 2 -3.79 -4.60 10.88
C LYS A 2 -4.85 -5.14 9.91
N SER A 3 -5.84 -4.33 9.55
CA SER A 3 -6.91 -4.73 8.60
C SER A 3 -6.36 -5.07 7.21
N HIS A 4 -5.40 -4.30 6.68
CA HIS A 4 -4.87 -4.58 5.35
C HIS A 4 -3.99 -5.83 5.31
N MET A 5 -3.17 -6.05 6.34
CA MET A 5 -2.41 -7.29 6.49
C MET A 5 -3.34 -8.50 6.67
N PHE A 6 -4.46 -8.33 7.39
CA PHE A 6 -5.50 -9.34 7.52
C PHE A 6 -6.16 -9.66 6.17
N ASN A 7 -6.52 -8.64 5.39
CA ASN A 7 -7.11 -8.85 4.06
C ASN A 7 -6.17 -9.58 3.11
N ILE A 8 -4.86 -9.30 3.16
CA ILE A 8 -3.87 -10.05 2.37
C ILE A 8 -3.80 -11.52 2.82
N LYS A 9 -3.74 -11.78 4.14
CA LYS A 9 -3.71 -13.14 4.70
C LYS A 9 -4.93 -14.00 4.33
N HIS A 10 -6.09 -13.37 4.21
CA HIS A 10 -7.35 -14.04 3.93
C HIS A 10 -7.78 -13.96 2.45
N GLY A 11 -6.91 -13.47 1.55
CA GLY A 11 -7.22 -13.37 0.11
C GLY A 11 -8.34 -12.39 -0.23
N SER A 12 -8.67 -11.48 0.70
CA SER A 12 -9.69 -10.42 0.56
C SER A 12 -9.13 -9.14 -0.09
N THR A 13 -7.97 -9.24 -0.75
CA THR A 13 -7.28 -8.12 -1.42
C THR A 13 -7.25 -8.36 -2.93
N ASP A 14 -6.76 -7.39 -3.71
CA ASP A 14 -6.55 -7.55 -5.16
C ASP A 14 -5.78 -8.85 -5.47
N ALA A 15 -6.22 -9.57 -6.51
CA ALA A 15 -5.73 -10.89 -6.88
C ALA A 15 -4.21 -10.95 -7.06
N GLN A 16 -3.58 -9.88 -7.55
CA GLN A 16 -2.12 -9.84 -7.73
C GLN A 16 -1.36 -9.76 -6.40
N VAL A 17 -1.88 -8.97 -5.46
CA VAL A 17 -1.28 -8.82 -4.12
C VAL A 17 -1.47 -10.10 -3.31
N ALA A 18 -2.67 -10.70 -3.37
CA ALA A 18 -2.93 -11.99 -2.74
C ALA A 18 -2.00 -13.08 -3.30
N ALA A 19 -1.89 -13.18 -4.64
CA ALA A 19 -1.03 -14.18 -5.29
C ALA A 19 0.45 -14.06 -4.89
N HIS A 20 0.96 -12.83 -4.72
CA HIS A 20 2.35 -12.63 -4.30
C HIS A 20 2.61 -13.13 -2.88
N PHE A 21 1.76 -12.77 -1.92
CA PHE A 21 1.97 -13.09 -0.49
C PHE A 21 1.42 -14.45 -0.05
N CYS A 22 0.66 -15.13 -0.91
CA CYS A 22 0.19 -16.51 -0.73
C CYS A 22 1.03 -17.53 -1.53
N SER A 23 2.18 -17.13 -2.06
CA SER A 23 3.09 -18.02 -2.80
C SER A 23 4.02 -18.80 -1.87
N ASN A 24 4.65 -19.86 -2.37
CA ASN A 24 5.63 -20.65 -1.60
C ASN A 24 6.97 -19.92 -1.41
N THR A 25 7.24 -18.87 -2.20
CA THR A 25 8.51 -18.14 -2.20
C THR A 25 8.46 -16.86 -1.37
N HIS A 26 7.29 -16.23 -1.25
CA HIS A 26 7.09 -15.01 -0.49
C HIS A 26 5.84 -15.12 0.38
N SER A 27 6.01 -14.82 1.66
CA SER A 27 4.94 -14.83 2.65
C SER A 27 4.63 -13.42 3.14
N ILE A 28 3.48 -13.25 3.77
CA ILE A 28 3.14 -12.00 4.47
C ILE A 28 4.14 -11.61 5.57
N LYS A 29 4.97 -12.54 6.07
CA LYS A 29 6.02 -12.23 7.06
C LYS A 29 7.16 -11.43 6.44
N ASP A 30 7.31 -11.49 5.11
CA ASP A 30 8.32 -10.76 4.35
C ASP A 30 7.88 -9.32 4.06
N LEU A 31 6.59 -9.00 4.30
CA LEU A 31 6.04 -7.66 4.10
C LEU A 31 6.65 -6.68 5.12
N ARG A 32 7.40 -5.70 4.59
CA ARG A 32 7.84 -4.53 5.34
C ARG A 32 6.94 -3.35 5.02
N VAL A 33 6.43 -2.68 6.05
CA VAL A 33 5.56 -1.50 5.90
C VAL A 33 6.31 -0.28 6.43
N THR A 34 6.41 0.75 5.59
CA THR A 34 6.90 2.07 5.99
C THR A 34 5.75 3.06 5.91
N VAL A 35 5.54 3.85 6.96
CA VAL A 35 4.53 4.92 6.98
C VAL A 35 5.19 6.22 6.52
N LEU A 36 4.67 6.80 5.44
CA LEU A 36 5.06 8.13 4.98
C LEU A 36 4.00 9.12 5.45
N LYS A 37 4.37 10.00 6.38
CA LYS A 37 3.51 11.09 6.85
C LYS A 37 3.90 12.38 6.17
N GLY A 38 2.97 13.00 5.47
CA GLY A 38 3.11 14.36 4.96
C GLY A 38 2.15 15.32 5.64
N ASN A 39 2.55 16.58 5.79
CA ASN A 39 1.70 17.65 6.30
C ASN A 39 0.90 18.27 5.15
N PHE A 40 0.13 17.44 4.43
CA PHE A 40 -0.62 17.87 3.26
C PHE A 40 -1.78 18.76 3.69
N LYS A 41 -1.91 19.93 3.07
CA LYS A 41 -2.98 20.90 3.36
C LYS A 41 -4.26 20.56 2.61
N THR A 42 -4.16 19.81 1.51
CA THR A 42 -5.30 19.43 0.69
C THR A 42 -5.21 17.96 0.26
N GLN A 43 -6.36 17.35 -0.05
CA GLN A 43 -6.37 16.00 -0.62
C GLN A 43 -5.66 15.93 -1.98
N GLN A 44 -5.72 17.01 -2.77
CA GLN A 44 -5.05 17.08 -4.08
C GLN A 44 -3.52 17.03 -3.93
N GLU A 45 -2.98 17.78 -2.97
CA GLU A 45 -1.56 17.72 -2.61
C GLU A 45 -1.15 16.30 -2.18
N GLY A 46 -2.00 15.64 -1.38
CA GLY A 46 -1.79 14.23 -1.02
C GLY A 46 -1.71 13.29 -2.24
N LYS A 47 -2.61 13.46 -3.22
CA LYS A 47 -2.60 12.67 -4.47
C LYS A 47 -1.35 12.92 -5.32
N GLU A 48 -0.90 14.17 -5.40
CA GLU A 48 0.31 14.52 -6.14
C GLU A 48 1.56 13.91 -5.52
N TRP A 49 1.65 13.92 -4.20
CA TRP A 49 2.74 13.25 -3.47
C TRP A 49 2.68 11.73 -3.60
N GLU A 50 1.48 11.14 -3.55
CA GLU A 50 1.26 9.73 -3.83
C GLU A 50 1.84 9.35 -5.20
N PHE A 51 1.50 10.12 -6.25
CA PHE A 51 2.02 9.89 -7.60
C PHE A 51 3.54 10.12 -7.72
N LYS A 52 4.11 11.12 -7.03
CA LYS A 52 5.56 11.34 -6.98
C LYS A 52 6.29 10.16 -6.36
N LEU A 53 5.76 9.59 -5.28
CA LEU A 53 6.35 8.43 -4.61
C LEU A 53 6.29 7.18 -5.50
N MET A 54 5.15 6.94 -6.14
CA MET A 54 5.01 5.82 -7.08
C MET A 54 6.05 5.87 -8.21
N ARG A 55 6.32 7.07 -8.76
CA ARG A 55 7.39 7.27 -9.75
C ARG A 55 8.78 7.09 -9.15
N LYS A 56 9.06 7.67 -7.98
CA LYS A 56 10.38 7.59 -7.33
C LYS A 56 10.80 6.15 -7.03
N PHE A 57 9.86 5.31 -6.61
CA PHE A 57 10.12 3.90 -6.30
C PHE A 57 9.86 2.96 -7.49
N ASN A 58 9.57 3.51 -8.67
CA ASN A 58 9.19 2.78 -9.87
C ASN A 58 8.09 1.71 -9.67
N THR A 59 7.16 1.97 -8.74
CA THR A 59 6.15 0.98 -8.37
C THR A 59 5.08 0.80 -9.45
N LEU A 60 5.04 1.71 -10.42
CA LEU A 60 4.13 1.64 -11.57
C LEU A 60 4.55 0.56 -12.58
N GLU A 61 5.84 0.28 -12.71
CA GLU A 61 6.37 -0.62 -13.75
C GLU A 61 6.80 -1.97 -13.18
N CYS A 62 7.42 -1.98 -11.98
CA CYS A 62 8.15 -3.12 -11.43
C CYS A 62 7.56 -3.73 -10.16
N ASP A 63 6.48 -3.16 -9.61
CA ASP A 63 5.94 -3.56 -8.30
C ASP A 63 4.46 -3.96 -8.42
N LEU A 64 3.90 -4.52 -7.34
CA LEU A 64 2.50 -4.95 -7.20
C LEU A 64 1.47 -3.81 -7.31
N ASN A 65 1.92 -2.61 -7.68
CA ASN A 65 1.11 -1.41 -7.83
C ASN A 65 0.64 -1.16 -9.28
N ARG A 66 0.92 -2.09 -10.22
CA ARG A 66 0.49 -2.02 -11.63
C ARG A 66 -1.00 -1.69 -11.81
N ASN A 67 -1.86 -2.06 -10.85
CA ASN A 67 -3.31 -1.86 -10.91
C ASN A 67 -3.96 -1.20 -9.64
N ARG A 68 -3.21 -0.46 -8.81
CA ARG A 68 -3.65 0.25 -7.56
C ARG A 68 -3.79 -0.59 -6.26
N SER A 69 -2.73 -1.19 -5.70
CA SER A 69 -2.97 -1.85 -4.39
C SER A 69 -1.79 -2.12 -3.46
N LEU A 70 -0.87 -1.16 -3.29
CA LEU A 70 0.03 -1.22 -2.12
C LEU A 70 0.20 0.08 -1.34
N MET A 71 -0.13 1.23 -1.92
CA MET A 71 -0.28 2.46 -1.16
C MET A 71 -1.71 2.59 -0.66
N SER A 72 -1.98 2.04 0.52
CA SER A 72 -3.22 2.30 1.23
C SER A 72 -3.13 3.62 1.99
N ARG A 73 -4.10 4.51 1.77
CA ARG A 73 -4.28 5.70 2.61
C ARG A 73 -4.90 5.28 3.95
N TYR A 74 -4.33 5.76 5.04
CA TYR A 74 -4.88 5.60 6.37
C TYR A 74 -5.14 6.99 6.95
N ASP A 75 -6.41 7.35 7.05
CA ASP A 75 -6.81 8.53 7.80
C ASP A 75 -6.70 8.18 9.29
N LEU A 76 -5.65 8.69 9.94
CA LEU A 76 -5.53 8.66 11.39
C LEU A 76 -6.49 9.70 11.95
N ASN A 77 -7.76 9.32 12.08
CA ASN A 77 -8.71 10.07 12.89
C ASN A 77 -8.23 9.99 14.34
N TYR A 78 -7.53 11.03 14.81
CA TYR A 78 -7.37 11.27 16.23
C TYR A 78 -8.75 11.70 16.73
N GLY A 79 -9.47 10.77 17.36
CA GLY A 79 -10.67 11.12 18.12
C GLY A 79 -10.31 12.16 19.17
N VAL A 80 -11.07 13.26 19.19
CA VAL A 80 -11.14 14.21 20.31
C VAL A 80 -12.06 13.61 21.36
#